data_AF-A0A9E5YLI7-F1
#
_entry.id   AF-A0A9E5YLI7-F1
#
_cell.length_a   1.000
_cell.length_b   1.000
_cell.length_c   1.000
_cell.angle_alpha   90.00
_cell.angle_beta   90.00
_cell.angle_gamma   90.00
#
_symmetry.space_group_name_H-M   'P 1'
#
loop_
_entity.id
_entity.type
_entity.pdbx_description
1 polymer ?
#
loop_
_entity_poly.entity_id
_entity_poly.type
_entity_poly.pdbx_seq_one_letter_code
_entity_poly.pdbx_strand_id
1 'polypeptide(L)'
;MKKYLLGAMVLVFGVTFSAAAQDTFETDSIATSAGDLTITFIGHGTLMFNFGGKVIHVDPWSELADYSQMPPADLILITHEHRDHLDVNAVNALRKSGTVLVVTETCAKSVKGGVIMKNGDIKSVEGLEIEAVPA
;
A
#
# COMPACT_ATOMS: atom_id res chain seq x y z
N MET A 1 -27.06 -50.12 -39.68
CA MET A 1 -26.42 -49.48 -40.84
C MET A 1 -25.93 -48.09 -40.41
N LYS A 2 -24.64 -47.80 -40.67
CA LYS A 2 -23.91 -46.49 -40.60
C LYS A 2 -23.91 -45.77 -39.23
N LYS A 3 -22.87 -45.93 -38.40
CA LYS A 3 -21.58 -45.20 -38.38
C LYS A 3 -21.75 -43.70 -38.56
N TYR A 4 -21.46 -42.88 -37.54
CA TYR A 4 -20.53 -41.72 -37.60
C TYR A 4 -20.05 -41.39 -36.18
N LEU A 5 -18.79 -41.73 -35.92
CA LEU A 5 -17.99 -41.21 -34.80
C LEU A 5 -17.63 -39.76 -35.18
N LEU A 6 -18.10 -38.76 -34.43
CA LEU A 6 -17.63 -37.39 -34.59
C LEU A 6 -16.63 -37.13 -33.45
N GLY A 7 -15.34 -37.24 -33.78
CA GLY A 7 -14.26 -36.90 -32.86
C GLY A 7 -14.20 -35.39 -32.66
N ALA A 8 -14.50 -34.92 -31.45
CA ALA A 8 -14.23 -33.55 -31.06
C ALA A 8 -12.75 -33.44 -30.67
N MET A 9 -11.93 -32.92 -31.58
CA MET A 9 -10.55 -32.52 -31.28
C MET A 9 -10.61 -31.19 -30.52
N VAL A 10 -10.58 -31.25 -29.19
CA VAL A 10 -10.46 -30.06 -28.34
C VAL A 10 -9.01 -29.58 -28.42
N LEU A 11 -8.79 -28.55 -29.22
CA LEU A 11 -7.55 -27.76 -29.21
C LEU A 11 -7.48 -26.99 -27.88
N VAL A 12 -6.70 -27.52 -26.95
CA VAL A 12 -6.33 -26.81 -25.72
C VAL A 12 -5.33 -25.73 -26.10
N PHE A 13 -5.81 -24.49 -26.30
CA PHE A 13 -4.94 -23.31 -26.32
C PHE A 13 -4.39 -23.13 -24.90
N GLY A 14 -3.16 -23.57 -24.67
CA GLY A 14 -2.41 -23.26 -23.47
C GLY A 14 -2.08 -21.76 -23.46
N VAL A 15 -2.96 -20.95 -22.88
CA VAL A 15 -2.67 -19.55 -22.59
C VAL A 15 -1.72 -19.55 -21.40
N THR A 16 -0.42 -19.45 -21.66
CA THR A 16 0.57 -19.18 -20.61
C THR A 16 0.40 -17.73 -20.19
N PHE A 17 -0.24 -17.50 -19.04
CA PHE A 17 -0.15 -16.21 -18.35
C PHE A 17 1.28 -16.07 -17.82
N SER A 18 2.10 -15.28 -18.49
CA SER A 18 3.36 -14.81 -17.92
C SER A 18 3.02 -13.85 -16.79
N ALA A 19 3.17 -14.28 -15.53
CA ALA A 19 3.22 -13.36 -14.42
C ALA A 19 4.46 -12.48 -14.60
N ALA A 20 4.28 -11.19 -14.87
CA ALA A 20 5.37 -10.24 -14.79
C ALA A 20 5.85 -10.24 -13.33
N ALA A 21 7.06 -10.74 -13.09
CA ALA A 21 7.68 -10.63 -11.78
C ALA A 21 7.98 -9.15 -11.55
N GLN A 22 7.23 -8.52 -10.64
CA GLN A 22 7.63 -7.22 -10.10
C GLN A 22 8.93 -7.44 -9.34
N ASP A 23 9.93 -6.59 -9.59
CA ASP A 23 11.16 -6.61 -8.82
C ASP A 23 10.81 -6.55 -7.33
N THR A 24 11.31 -7.51 -6.56
CA THR A 24 11.04 -7.57 -5.13
C THR A 24 11.76 -6.41 -4.45
N PHE A 25 11.02 -5.54 -3.78
CA PHE A 25 11.59 -4.48 -2.97
C PHE A 25 12.48 -5.05 -1.85
N GLU A 26 13.54 -4.33 -1.52
CA GLU A 26 14.38 -4.67 -0.38
C GLU A 26 13.58 -4.52 0.92
N THR A 27 13.87 -5.40 1.89
CA THR A 27 13.19 -5.40 3.19
C THR A 27 14.18 -5.52 4.34
N ASP A 28 13.88 -4.86 5.46
CA ASP A 28 14.54 -5.08 6.74
C ASP A 28 13.50 -5.49 7.81
N SER A 29 13.92 -6.22 8.83
CA SER A 29 13.04 -6.68 9.90
C SER A 29 13.67 -6.43 11.27
N ILE A 30 12.93 -5.69 12.10
CA ILE A 30 13.35 -5.30 13.45
C ILE A 30 12.46 -6.02 14.46
N ALA A 31 13.06 -6.83 15.32
CA ALA A 31 12.35 -7.47 16.42
C ALA A 31 11.97 -6.43 17.49
N THR A 32 10.70 -6.42 17.91
CA THR A 32 10.21 -5.55 18.99
C THR A 32 9.50 -6.37 20.07
N SER A 33 9.20 -5.75 21.23
CA SER A 33 8.40 -6.39 22.28
C SER A 33 6.94 -6.66 21.87
N ALA A 34 6.45 -6.03 20.80
CA ALA A 34 5.09 -6.17 20.28
C ALA A 34 5.03 -7.00 18.98
N GLY A 35 6.11 -7.70 18.64
CA GLY A 35 6.26 -8.47 17.41
C GLY A 35 7.24 -7.83 16.42
N ASP A 36 7.48 -8.49 15.30
CA ASP A 36 8.44 -8.01 14.32
C ASP A 36 7.84 -6.86 13.49
N LEU A 37 8.62 -5.80 13.31
CA LEU A 37 8.37 -4.74 12.33
C LEU A 37 9.15 -5.08 11.07
N THR A 38 8.44 -5.35 9.98
CA THR A 38 9.06 -5.45 8.66
C THR A 38 8.91 -4.13 7.92
N ILE A 39 10.01 -3.61 7.39
CA ILE A 39 10.08 -2.39 6.60
C ILE A 39 10.42 -2.78 5.17
N THR A 40 9.58 -2.39 4.22
CA THR A 40 9.83 -2.53 2.78
C THR A 40 10.23 -1.18 2.21
N PHE A 41 11.38 -1.13 1.55
CA PHE A 41 11.94 0.09 0.96
C PHE A 41 11.49 0.21 -0.50
N ILE A 42 10.45 1.01 -0.75
CA ILE A 42 9.92 1.22 -2.10
C ILE A 42 10.81 2.22 -2.86
N GLY A 43 11.28 3.28 -2.18
CA GLY A 43 12.24 4.25 -2.71
C GLY A 43 11.92 5.68 -2.24
N HIS A 44 12.86 6.62 -2.39
CA HIS A 44 12.69 8.01 -1.91
C HIS A 44 12.31 8.05 -0.41
N GLY A 45 11.21 8.73 -0.05
CA GLY A 45 10.59 8.69 1.28
C GLY A 45 9.47 7.66 1.42
N THR A 46 9.23 6.86 0.39
CA THR A 46 8.12 5.90 0.31
C THR A 46 8.48 4.57 0.98
N LEU A 47 7.72 4.19 1.99
CA LEU A 47 7.92 2.96 2.76
C LEU A 47 6.60 2.20 2.93
N MET A 48 6.69 0.89 3.10
CA MET A 48 5.59 0.06 3.61
C MET A 48 6.03 -0.68 4.87
N PHE A 49 5.25 -0.59 5.93
CA PHE A 49 5.46 -1.35 7.15
C PHE A 49 4.44 -2.48 7.29
N ASN A 50 4.92 -3.63 7.76
CA ASN A 50 4.10 -4.68 8.33
C ASN A 50 4.41 -4.80 9.82
N PHE A 51 3.42 -4.51 10.66
CA PHE A 51 3.60 -4.53 12.10
C PHE A 51 2.29 -4.79 12.83
N GLY A 52 2.28 -5.64 13.85
CA GLY A 52 1.08 -5.93 14.64
C GLY A 52 -0.11 -6.44 13.81
N GLY A 53 0.15 -7.13 12.69
CA GLY A 53 -0.87 -7.58 11.74
C GLY A 53 -1.48 -6.47 10.88
N LYS A 54 -0.87 -5.27 10.83
CA LYS A 54 -1.30 -4.13 10.02
C LYS A 54 -0.38 -3.91 8.82
N VAL A 55 -0.96 -3.41 7.73
CA VAL A 55 -0.25 -2.84 6.58
C VAL A 55 -0.30 -1.33 6.66
N ILE A 56 0.86 -0.68 6.72
CA ILE A 56 0.99 0.78 6.84
C ILE A 56 1.78 1.28 5.65
N HIS A 57 1.25 2.26 4.91
CA HIS A 57 1.97 2.91 3.81
C HIS A 57 2.36 4.33 4.21
N VAL A 58 3.61 4.70 3.96
CA VAL A 58 4.15 6.04 4.20
C VAL A 58 4.47 6.68 2.85
N ASP A 59 3.91 7.84 2.60
CA ASP A 59 4.14 8.65 1.40
C ASP A 59 4.10 7.84 0.09
N PRO A 60 3.00 7.09 -0.18
CA PRO A 60 2.89 6.26 -1.36
C PRO A 60 2.95 7.11 -2.63
N TRP A 61 3.87 6.79 -3.54
CA TRP A 61 4.09 7.51 -4.79
C TRP A 61 4.09 6.57 -6.00
N SER A 62 3.11 6.72 -6.91
CA SER A 62 2.85 5.76 -8.00
C SER A 62 3.94 5.67 -9.07
N GLU A 63 4.92 6.59 -9.08
CA GLU A 63 6.09 6.49 -9.95
C GLU A 63 7.08 5.39 -9.50
N LEU A 64 6.95 4.89 -8.27
CA LEU A 64 7.87 3.88 -7.70
C LEU A 64 7.28 2.47 -7.57
N ALA A 65 5.95 2.34 -7.62
CA ALA A 65 5.27 1.05 -7.49
C ALA A 65 3.89 1.05 -8.13
N ASP A 66 3.44 -0.10 -8.63
CA ASP A 66 2.03 -0.33 -8.97
C ASP A 66 1.23 -0.63 -7.69
N TYR A 67 0.64 0.40 -7.10
CA TYR A 67 -0.15 0.30 -5.88
C TYR A 67 -1.45 -0.50 -6.04
N SER A 68 -1.87 -0.84 -7.26
CA SER A 68 -2.99 -1.77 -7.46
C SER A 68 -2.63 -3.22 -7.13
N GLN A 69 -1.33 -3.53 -7.13
CA GLN A 69 -0.79 -4.86 -6.79
C GLN A 69 -0.23 -4.93 -5.36
N MET A 70 -0.17 -3.79 -4.67
CA MET A 70 0.31 -3.72 -3.28
C MET A 70 -0.81 -4.10 -2.28
N PRO A 71 -0.45 -4.62 -1.09
CA PRO A 71 -1.44 -4.93 -0.06
C PRO A 71 -2.24 -3.67 0.36
N PRO A 72 -3.59 -3.73 0.39
CA PRO A 72 -4.41 -2.59 0.82
C PRO A 72 -4.13 -2.16 2.26
N ALA A 73 -4.03 -0.85 2.47
CA ALA A 73 -3.56 -0.26 3.71
C ALA A 73 -4.61 -0.31 4.83
N ASP A 74 -4.18 -0.64 6.04
CA ASP A 74 -4.94 -0.33 7.27
C ASP A 74 -4.73 1.13 7.67
N LEU A 75 -3.50 1.63 7.48
CA LEU A 75 -3.10 3.00 7.78
C LEU A 75 -2.27 3.58 6.64
N ILE A 76 -2.54 4.82 6.25
CA ILE A 76 -1.73 5.60 5.32
C ILE A 76 -1.26 6.86 6.05
N LEU A 77 0.04 7.15 5.99
CA LEU A 77 0.67 8.34 6.55
C LEU A 77 1.19 9.21 5.42
N ILE A 78 0.82 10.50 5.41
CA ILE A 78 1.34 11.49 4.46
C ILE A 78 2.06 12.60 5.23
N THR A 79 3.34 12.79 4.95
CA THR A 79 4.20 13.76 5.63
C THR A 79 3.95 15.20 5.18
N HIS A 80 3.88 15.47 3.88
CA HIS A 80 3.68 16.81 3.31
C HIS A 80 3.13 16.78 1.89
N GLU A 81 2.78 17.94 1.33
CA GLU A 81 1.94 18.06 0.14
C GLU A 81 2.67 17.94 -1.21
N HIS A 82 4.01 17.78 -1.19
CA HIS A 82 4.75 17.62 -2.44
C HIS A 82 4.33 16.34 -3.16
N ARG A 83 4.36 16.36 -4.49
CA ARG A 83 3.78 15.30 -5.34
C ARG A 83 4.43 13.93 -5.14
N ASP A 84 5.71 13.92 -4.82
CA ASP A 84 6.52 12.74 -4.51
C ASP A 84 6.25 12.14 -3.12
N HIS A 85 5.34 12.75 -2.34
CA HIS A 85 4.89 12.27 -1.03
C HIS A 85 3.36 12.17 -0.92
N LEU A 86 2.64 13.10 -1.55
CA LEU A 86 1.18 13.11 -1.65
C LEU A 86 0.73 12.79 -3.08
N ASP A 87 0.62 11.50 -3.38
CA ASP A 87 0.01 11.00 -4.61
C ASP A 87 -1.43 10.53 -4.34
N VAL A 88 -2.41 11.33 -4.77
CA VAL A 88 -3.84 11.02 -4.60
C VAL A 88 -4.23 9.70 -5.28
N ASN A 89 -3.58 9.32 -6.38
CA ASN A 89 -3.89 8.06 -7.07
C ASN A 89 -3.42 6.86 -6.26
N ALA A 90 -2.19 6.92 -5.73
CA ALA A 90 -1.64 5.87 -4.88
C ALA A 90 -2.46 5.72 -3.57
N VAL A 91 -2.80 6.85 -2.93
CA VAL A 91 -3.68 6.86 -1.75
C VAL A 91 -5.03 6.19 -2.04
N ASN A 92 -5.64 6.49 -3.19
CA ASN A 92 -6.93 5.90 -3.56
C ASN A 92 -6.82 4.41 -3.90
N ALA A 93 -5.74 3.97 -4.55
CA ALA A 93 -5.50 2.57 -4.88
C ALA A 93 -5.32 1.70 -3.62
N LEU A 94 -4.71 2.27 -2.56
CA LEU A 94 -4.46 1.58 -1.30
C LEU A 94 -5.66 1.51 -0.35
N ARG A 95 -6.66 2.39 -0.52
CA ARG A 95 -7.80 2.50 0.39
C ARG A 95 -8.73 1.29 0.28
N LYS A 96 -9.07 0.73 1.44
CA LYS A 96 -10.16 -0.23 1.66
C LYS A 96 -11.13 0.31 2.71
N SER A 97 -12.25 -0.39 2.92
CA SER A 97 -13.11 -0.11 4.07
C SER A 97 -12.31 -0.26 5.36
N GLY A 98 -12.31 0.78 6.20
CA GLY A 98 -11.56 0.82 7.45
C GLY A 98 -10.14 1.40 7.34
N THR A 99 -9.64 1.74 6.15
CA THR A 99 -8.35 2.45 6.05
C THR A 99 -8.43 3.80 6.76
N VAL A 100 -7.51 4.04 7.69
CA VAL A 100 -7.33 5.37 8.29
C VAL A 100 -6.23 6.10 7.52
N LEU A 101 -6.50 7.35 7.14
CA LEU A 101 -5.51 8.25 6.56
C LEU A 101 -5.10 9.26 7.63
N VAL A 102 -3.80 9.48 7.83
CA VAL A 102 -3.25 10.53 8.69
C VAL A 102 -2.47 11.50 7.81
N VAL A 103 -2.78 12.78 7.93
CA VAL A 103 -2.30 13.85 7.03
C VAL A 103 -2.03 15.12 7.82
N THR A 104 -1.21 16.00 7.25
CA THR A 104 -1.12 17.39 7.70
C THR A 104 -2.35 18.20 7.24
N GLU A 105 -2.51 19.40 7.81
CA GLU A 105 -3.57 20.34 7.43
C GLU A 105 -3.48 20.76 5.96
N THR A 106 -2.27 20.86 5.40
CA THR A 106 -2.09 21.20 3.97
C THR A 106 -2.48 20.02 3.07
N CYS A 107 -2.03 18.81 3.39
CA CYS A 107 -2.35 17.61 2.62
C CYS A 107 -3.86 17.34 2.56
N ALA A 108 -4.58 17.59 3.67
CA ALA A 108 -6.03 17.41 3.76
C ALA A 108 -6.85 18.22 2.74
N LYS A 109 -6.25 19.22 2.09
CA LYS A 109 -6.90 19.98 1.01
C LYS A 109 -7.00 19.19 -0.30
N SER A 110 -6.13 18.20 -0.50
CA SER A 110 -6.05 17.41 -1.73
C SER A 110 -6.68 16.03 -1.63
N VAL A 111 -6.94 15.54 -0.40
CA VAL A 111 -7.50 14.21 -0.13
C VAL A 111 -8.74 14.31 0.75
N LYS A 112 -9.71 13.41 0.50
CA LYS A 112 -10.95 13.37 1.28
C LYS A 112 -10.81 12.46 2.49
N GLY A 113 -11.18 12.98 3.66
CA GLY A 113 -11.17 12.24 4.91
C GLY A 113 -9.77 11.98 5.44
N GLY A 114 -9.69 11.60 6.72
CA GLY A 114 -8.45 11.36 7.43
C GLY A 114 -8.39 12.13 8.74
N VAL A 115 -7.46 11.73 9.58
CA VAL A 115 -7.09 12.39 10.83
C VAL A 115 -6.06 13.46 10.48
N ILE A 116 -6.44 14.72 10.66
CA ILE A 116 -5.52 15.84 10.50
C ILE A 116 -4.68 15.96 11.77
N MET A 117 -3.35 16.01 11.62
CA MET A 117 -2.41 16.20 12.71
C MET A 117 -1.52 17.43 12.45
N LYS A 118 -1.17 18.12 13.55
CA LYS A 118 -0.26 19.26 13.60
C LYS A 118 0.98 18.90 14.42
N ASN A 119 2.06 19.66 14.25
CA ASN A 119 3.27 19.46 15.07
C ASN A 119 2.94 19.49 16.57
N GLY A 120 3.39 18.46 17.29
CA GLY A 120 3.11 18.22 18.71
C GLY A 120 1.85 17.40 18.99
N ASP A 121 1.03 17.08 17.98
CA ASP A 121 -0.10 16.18 18.18
C ASP A 121 0.39 14.74 18.41
N ILE A 122 -0.20 14.10 19.41
CA ILE A 122 -0.06 12.66 19.69
C ILE A 122 -1.45 12.03 19.62
N LYS A 123 -1.60 10.96 18.83
CA LYS A 123 -2.88 10.24 18.66
C LYS A 123 -2.65 8.74 18.58
N SER A 124 -3.56 7.96 19.19
CA SER A 124 -3.65 6.52 18.92
C SER A 124 -4.51 6.27 17.69
N VAL A 125 -3.94 5.63 16.66
CA VAL A 125 -4.60 5.27 15.40
C VAL A 125 -4.28 3.81 15.09
N GLU A 126 -5.29 3.00 14.80
CA GLU A 126 -5.12 1.55 14.56
C GLU A 126 -4.35 0.80 15.67
N GLY A 127 -4.41 1.30 16.91
CA GLY A 127 -3.69 0.73 18.07
C GLY A 127 -2.22 1.16 18.16
N LEU A 128 -1.76 2.05 17.29
CA LEU A 128 -0.41 2.61 17.28
C LEU A 128 -0.44 4.06 17.76
N GLU A 129 0.53 4.47 18.57
CA GLU A 129 0.74 5.88 18.89
C GLU A 129 1.49 6.56 17.74
N ILE A 130 0.94 7.66 17.24
CA ILE A 130 1.54 8.49 16.20
C ILE A 130 1.77 9.86 16.81
N GLU A 131 3.02 10.33 16.75
CA GLU A 131 3.44 11.68 17.12
C GLU A 131 3.84 12.43 15.86
N ALA A 132 3.20 13.58 15.61
CA ALA A 132 3.60 14.47 14.52
C ALA A 132 4.67 15.45 15.02
N VAL A 133 5.88 15.37 14.46
CA VAL A 133 7.01 16.23 14.84
C VAL A 133 7.33 17.25 13.73
N PRO A 134 7.94 18.40 14.05
CA PRO A 134 8.40 19.36 13.03
C PRO A 134 9.43 18.74 12.07
N ALA A 135 9.30 19.05 10.78
CA ALA A 135 10.22 18.68 9.71
C ALA A 135 10.38 19.86 8.73
#